data_AF-C3Y045-F1
#
_entry.id   AF-C3Y045-F1
#
_cell.length_a   1.000
_cell.length_b   1.000
_cell.length_c   1.000
_cell.angle_alpha   90.00
_cell.angle_beta   90.00
_cell.angle_gamma   90.00
#
_symmetry.space_group_name_H-M   'P 1'
#
loop_
_entity.id
_entity.type
_entity.pdbx_description
1 polymer ?
#
loop_
_entity_poly.entity_id
_entity_poly.type
_entity_poly.pdbx_seq_one_letter_code
_entity_poly.pdbx_strand_id
1 'polypeptide(L)'
;MRYPDGEFGLGDHNYCRNPDQDRQPWCYVNMEQGFDYCEIPKCDVECFTEDGATYRGEQSVDRDGSDCLWWDDERPGMDINVYSYPNGKGGIGEHNFCRNPNGALGPWCYVKPTRDSPVVASACGIPSCDSTGPDGSDCYNTEDGGRSYRGTVKDTADGMECQRWDEQTPHEHQNTPEIKPDAGLEKNYCRNPSPDGAQLFRPWCYTTDPQQRWAYCNVQECE
;
A
#
# COMPACT_ATOMS: atom_id res chain seq x y z
N MET A 1 30.42 -1.56 20.14
CA MET A 1 29.55 -2.07 19.05
C MET A 1 29.16 -0.89 18.19
N ARG A 2 29.26 -1.01 16.86
CA ARG A 2 29.11 0.11 15.91
C ARG A 2 27.65 0.53 15.70
N TYR A 3 26.69 -0.31 16.13
CA TYR A 3 25.25 -0.09 15.99
C TYR A 3 24.57 -0.40 17.35
N PRO A 4 23.67 0.46 17.86
CA PRO A 4 22.95 0.23 19.11
C PRO A 4 21.90 -0.90 19.00
N ASP A 5 21.74 -1.68 20.07
CA ASP A 5 20.68 -2.70 20.17
C ASP A 5 19.29 -2.04 20.17
N GLY A 6 18.35 -2.60 19.40
CA GLY A 6 16.98 -2.12 19.28
C GLY A 6 16.74 -1.09 18.16
N GLU A 7 17.78 -0.60 17.48
CA GLU A 7 17.66 0.23 16.29
C GLU A 7 17.83 -0.62 15.00
N PHE A 8 17.26 -0.18 13.87
CA PHE A 8 17.38 -0.84 12.56
C PHE A 8 16.93 -2.32 12.50
N GLY A 9 16.11 -2.76 13.47
CA GLY A 9 15.68 -4.16 13.59
C GLY A 9 16.79 -5.10 14.06
N LEU A 10 17.79 -4.57 14.78
CA LEU A 10 18.82 -5.32 15.51
C LEU A 10 18.33 -5.69 16.92
N GLY A 11 18.66 -6.89 17.39
CA GLY A 11 18.22 -7.41 18.68
C GLY A 11 18.91 -8.73 19.03
N ASP A 12 18.40 -9.42 20.06
CA ASP A 12 18.91 -10.73 20.52
C ASP A 12 18.52 -11.87 19.55
N HIS A 13 19.01 -11.76 18.32
CA HIS A 13 18.80 -12.69 17.23
C HIS A 13 19.91 -12.54 16.18
N ASN A 14 20.15 -13.59 15.40
CA ASN A 14 21.24 -13.66 14.42
C ASN A 14 20.78 -13.40 12.96
N TYR A 15 19.65 -12.70 12.78
CA TYR A 15 19.10 -12.45 11.45
C TYR A 15 19.92 -11.43 10.67
N CYS A 16 20.00 -11.64 9.36
CA CYS A 16 20.64 -10.72 8.42
C CYS A 16 19.93 -9.37 8.39
N ARG A 17 20.70 -8.27 8.41
CA ARG A 17 20.20 -6.90 8.35
C ARG A 17 21.12 -6.05 7.49
N ASN A 18 20.64 -4.89 7.07
CA ASN A 18 21.44 -3.92 6.33
C ASN A 18 21.40 -2.54 7.00
N PRO A 19 21.91 -2.42 8.24
CA PRO A 19 21.76 -1.19 9.03
C PRO A 19 22.57 0.00 8.49
N ASP A 20 23.55 -0.26 7.62
CA ASP A 20 24.48 0.70 7.04
C ASP A 20 24.25 0.97 5.55
N GLN A 21 23.11 0.50 5.00
CA GLN A 21 22.76 0.65 3.59
C GLN A 21 23.85 0.11 2.64
N ASP A 22 24.52 -0.97 3.03
CA ASP A 22 25.47 -1.70 2.17
C ASP A 22 24.72 -2.42 1.02
N ARG A 23 25.45 -3.06 0.12
CA ARG A 23 24.94 -3.68 -1.11
C ARG A 23 23.87 -4.75 -0.91
N GLN A 24 23.85 -5.43 0.23
CA GLN A 24 22.82 -6.40 0.60
C GLN A 24 22.88 -6.69 2.11
N PRO A 25 21.82 -7.28 2.69
CA PRO A 25 21.83 -7.66 4.10
C PRO A 25 22.97 -8.63 4.44
N TRP A 26 23.58 -8.42 5.60
CA TRP A 26 24.72 -9.17 6.10
C TRP A 26 24.54 -9.53 7.58
N CYS A 27 25.36 -10.45 8.08
CA CYS A 27 25.44 -10.76 9.50
C CYS A 27 26.88 -11.12 9.90
N TYR A 28 27.18 -11.06 11.21
CA TYR A 28 28.46 -11.54 11.73
C TYR A 28 28.46 -13.07 11.76
N VAL A 29 29.49 -13.66 11.16
CA VAL A 29 29.60 -15.12 11.02
C VAL A 29 30.45 -15.70 12.14
N ASN A 30 31.66 -15.16 12.36
CA ASN A 30 32.55 -15.54 13.44
C ASN A 30 33.66 -14.48 13.64
N MET A 31 34.48 -14.66 14.68
CA MET A 31 35.54 -13.70 15.02
C MET A 31 36.71 -13.65 14.02
N GLU A 32 36.89 -14.66 13.18
CA GLU A 32 38.00 -14.73 12.22
C GLU A 32 37.62 -14.12 10.86
N GLN A 33 36.40 -14.41 10.39
CA GLN A 33 35.85 -13.95 9.12
C GLN A 33 35.15 -12.58 9.24
N GLY A 34 34.72 -12.19 10.45
CA GLY A 34 33.97 -10.97 10.70
C GLY A 34 32.52 -11.12 10.24
N PHE A 35 32.19 -10.53 9.09
CA PHE A 35 30.85 -10.55 8.53
C PHE A 35 30.83 -11.19 7.14
N ASP A 36 29.67 -11.69 6.75
CA ASP A 36 29.41 -12.13 5.38
C ASP A 36 28.01 -11.71 4.96
N TYR A 37 27.80 -11.65 3.65
CA TYR A 37 26.54 -11.25 3.06
C TYR A 37 25.58 -12.44 2.97
N CYS A 38 24.31 -12.15 3.20
CA CYS A 38 23.28 -13.17 3.18
C CYS A 38 22.68 -13.31 1.78
N GLU A 39 22.44 -14.54 1.35
CA GLU A 39 21.73 -14.87 0.13
C GLU A 39 20.22 -14.81 0.39
N ILE A 40 19.69 -13.58 0.40
CA ILE A 40 18.25 -13.35 0.56
C ILE A 40 17.63 -13.27 -0.84
N PRO A 41 16.67 -14.16 -1.18
CA PRO A 41 15.93 -14.05 -2.43
C PRO A 41 15.30 -12.67 -2.55
N LYS A 42 15.44 -12.04 -3.72
CA LYS A 42 14.66 -10.86 -4.03
C LYS A 42 13.19 -11.28 -4.11
N CYS A 43 12.31 -10.52 -3.48
CA CYS A 43 10.88 -10.76 -3.65
C CYS A 43 10.52 -10.54 -5.12
N ASP A 44 9.87 -11.54 -5.75
CA ASP A 44 9.45 -11.48 -7.16
C ASP A 44 8.34 -10.44 -7.40
N VAL A 45 7.63 -10.05 -6.33
CA VAL A 45 6.63 -8.98 -6.30
C VAL A 45 6.94 -8.05 -5.12
N GLU A 46 7.01 -6.74 -5.37
CA GLU A 46 6.99 -5.76 -4.29
C GLU A 46 5.56 -5.66 -3.72
N CYS A 47 5.32 -6.36 -2.63
CA CYS A 47 4.06 -6.33 -1.88
C CYS A 47 4.31 -5.97 -0.41
N PHE A 48 3.26 -5.63 0.33
CA PHE A 48 3.34 -5.40 1.78
C PHE A 48 2.51 -6.44 2.55
N THR A 49 2.90 -6.74 3.78
CA THR A 49 2.13 -7.61 4.69
C THR A 49 1.46 -6.76 5.77
N GLU A 50 0.36 -7.25 6.34
CA GLU A 50 -0.41 -6.56 7.39
C GLU A 50 -0.80 -5.12 6.97
N ASP A 51 -0.30 -4.09 7.64
CA ASP A 51 -0.50 -2.67 7.30
C ASP A 51 0.68 -2.08 6.50
N GLY A 52 1.74 -2.85 6.25
CA GLY A 52 2.93 -2.38 5.57
C GLY A 52 3.86 -1.50 6.42
N ALA A 53 3.75 -1.50 7.75
CA ALA A 53 4.69 -0.81 8.64
C ALA A 53 6.15 -1.32 8.46
N THR A 54 6.30 -2.58 8.07
CA THR A 54 7.59 -3.23 7.77
C THR A 54 7.98 -3.16 6.30
N TYR A 55 7.16 -2.59 5.42
CA TYR A 55 7.48 -2.47 4.00
C TYR A 55 8.75 -1.63 3.79
N ARG A 56 9.72 -2.19 3.05
CA ARG A 56 11.02 -1.55 2.75
C ARG A 56 11.38 -1.61 1.27
N GLY A 57 10.40 -1.76 0.39
CA GLY A 57 10.61 -1.70 -1.07
C GLY A 57 10.94 -0.29 -1.56
N GLU A 58 11.16 -0.19 -2.88
CA GLU A 58 11.65 1.03 -3.55
C GLU A 58 10.56 1.76 -4.35
N GLN A 59 9.30 1.35 -4.24
CA GLN A 59 8.19 2.09 -4.88
C GLN A 59 8.18 3.55 -4.43
N SER A 60 8.24 4.48 -5.41
CA SER A 60 8.36 5.93 -5.20
C SER A 60 7.29 6.72 -5.94
N VAL A 61 6.22 6.04 -6.35
CA VAL A 61 5.09 6.60 -7.07
C VAL A 61 3.81 6.19 -6.33
N ASP A 62 2.91 7.15 -6.14
CA ASP A 62 1.62 6.87 -5.52
C ASP A 62 0.70 6.06 -6.47
N ARG A 63 -0.46 5.67 -5.96
CA ARG A 63 -1.46 4.92 -6.75
C ARG A 63 -1.97 5.69 -7.97
N ASP A 64 -1.82 7.01 -7.99
CA ASP A 64 -2.35 7.90 -9.01
C ASP A 64 -1.30 8.24 -10.08
N GLY A 65 -0.07 7.72 -9.92
CA GLY A 65 1.05 7.96 -10.83
C GLY A 65 1.85 9.22 -10.50
N SER A 66 1.63 9.83 -9.33
CA SER A 66 2.36 11.00 -8.86
C SER A 66 3.67 10.60 -8.19
N ASP A 67 4.75 11.29 -8.54
CA ASP A 67 6.04 11.09 -7.89
C ASP A 67 5.98 11.48 -6.41
N CYS A 68 6.45 10.59 -5.55
CA CYS A 68 6.55 10.84 -4.13
C CYS A 68 7.60 11.93 -3.84
N LEU A 69 7.28 12.78 -2.87
CA LEU A 69 8.19 13.74 -2.28
C LEU A 69 9.15 13.05 -1.30
N TRP A 70 10.34 13.63 -1.16
CA TRP A 70 11.40 13.12 -0.29
C TRP A 70 11.06 13.37 1.18
N TRP A 71 11.29 12.36 2.02
CA TRP A 71 10.92 12.46 3.44
C TRP A 71 11.80 13.40 4.27
N ASP A 72 12.94 13.81 3.73
CA ASP A 72 13.83 14.83 4.29
C ASP A 72 13.54 16.26 3.79
N ASP A 73 12.50 16.44 2.97
CA ASP A 73 12.10 17.76 2.47
C ASP A 73 11.27 18.54 3.50
N GLU A 74 11.76 19.71 3.91
CA GLU A 74 11.08 20.60 4.87
C GLU A 74 10.01 21.45 4.18
N ARG A 75 8.84 20.86 3.93
CA ARG A 75 7.69 21.57 3.35
C ARG A 75 6.54 21.73 4.33
N PRO A 76 5.80 22.86 4.25
CA PRO A 76 4.53 22.98 4.95
C PRO A 76 3.57 21.85 4.56
N GLY A 77 3.05 21.12 5.54
CA GLY A 77 2.16 19.96 5.35
C GLY A 77 2.85 18.59 5.43
N MET A 78 4.18 18.53 5.58
CA MET A 78 4.95 17.29 5.79
C MET A 78 5.29 17.08 7.26
N ASP A 79 4.28 16.73 8.06
CA ASP A 79 4.42 16.54 9.51
C ASP A 79 5.21 15.27 9.88
N ILE A 80 5.23 14.28 8.98
CA ILE A 80 5.95 13.03 9.12
C ILE A 80 7.20 13.11 8.23
N ASN A 81 8.39 13.21 8.83
CA ASN A 81 9.66 13.41 8.13
C ASN A 81 10.82 12.83 8.95
N VAL A 82 12.03 12.90 8.42
CA VAL A 82 13.25 12.38 9.09
C VAL A 82 13.53 13.02 10.45
N TYR A 83 13.01 14.22 10.71
CA TYR A 83 13.20 14.92 11.98
C TYR A 83 12.18 14.48 13.04
N SER A 84 10.93 14.20 12.64
CA SER A 84 9.91 13.64 13.54
C SER A 84 10.08 12.12 13.76
N TYR A 85 10.81 11.43 12.86
CA TYR A 85 11.14 10.01 12.95
C TYR A 85 12.66 9.76 12.76
N PRO A 86 13.50 10.14 13.73
CA PRO A 86 14.94 9.97 13.63
C PRO A 86 15.36 8.48 13.60
N ASN A 87 16.59 8.23 13.15
CA ASN A 87 17.24 6.90 13.11
C ASN A 87 16.50 5.86 12.26
N GLY A 88 15.83 6.28 11.16
CA GLY A 88 15.17 5.35 10.25
C GLY A 88 13.87 4.73 10.81
N LYS A 89 13.32 5.30 11.89
CA LYS A 89 12.08 4.82 12.49
C LYS A 89 10.93 4.87 11.46
N GLY A 90 10.16 3.79 11.36
CA GLY A 90 9.11 3.67 10.34
C GLY A 90 9.63 3.50 8.90
N GLY A 91 10.94 3.32 8.72
CA GLY A 91 11.58 3.20 7.41
C GLY A 91 11.70 4.52 6.66
N ILE A 92 11.54 5.66 7.33
CA ILE A 92 11.71 7.00 6.76
C ILE A 92 13.19 7.36 6.71
N GLY A 93 13.66 8.00 5.64
CA GLY A 93 15.06 8.41 5.47
C GLY A 93 15.26 9.41 4.32
N GLU A 94 16.51 9.61 3.91
CA GLU A 94 16.90 10.43 2.73
C GLU A 94 16.52 9.71 1.42
N HIS A 95 15.23 9.50 1.21
CA HIS A 95 14.63 8.89 0.02
C HIS A 95 13.16 9.33 -0.10
N ASN A 96 12.48 8.94 -1.18
CA ASN A 96 11.06 9.21 -1.39
C ASN A 96 10.19 7.94 -1.48
N PHE A 97 10.72 6.79 -1.09
CA PHE A 97 9.99 5.52 -1.12
C PHE A 97 8.76 5.51 -0.20
N CYS A 98 7.69 4.83 -0.62
CA CYS A 98 6.46 4.66 0.14
C CYS A 98 6.71 3.96 1.48
N ARG A 99 6.12 4.48 2.56
CA ARG A 99 6.26 3.94 3.94
C ARG A 99 4.95 4.05 4.69
N ASN A 100 4.80 3.27 5.76
CA ASN A 100 3.67 3.40 6.68
C ASN A 100 4.13 3.61 8.13
N PRO A 101 4.64 4.80 8.48
CA PRO A 101 5.19 5.10 9.80
C PRO A 101 4.12 5.37 10.88
N ASN A 102 2.87 5.58 10.49
CA ASN A 102 1.78 6.02 11.36
C ASN A 102 0.61 5.01 11.46
N GLY A 103 0.75 3.80 10.92
CA GLY A 103 -0.29 2.77 10.99
C GLY A 103 -1.53 3.10 10.15
N ALA A 104 -1.32 3.74 8.99
CA ALA A 104 -2.35 3.86 7.96
C ALA A 104 -2.73 2.46 7.41
N LEU A 105 -3.70 2.40 6.50
CA LEU A 105 -4.15 1.13 5.91
C LEU A 105 -3.12 0.44 4.99
N GLY A 106 -2.04 1.13 4.62
CA GLY A 106 -0.99 0.64 3.74
C GLY A 106 0.14 1.66 3.56
N PRO A 107 1.21 1.31 2.83
CA PRO A 107 2.29 2.25 2.51
C PRO A 107 1.77 3.45 1.70
N TRP A 108 2.26 4.64 2.06
CA TRP A 108 1.87 5.91 1.46
C TRP A 108 3.08 6.82 1.32
N CYS A 109 2.92 7.94 0.61
CA CYS A 109 3.93 8.99 0.52
C CYS A 109 3.28 10.37 0.39
N TYR A 110 4.07 11.43 0.53
CA TYR A 110 3.61 12.78 0.24
C TYR A 110 3.69 13.06 -1.26
N VAL A 111 2.67 13.71 -1.81
CA VAL A 111 2.62 14.12 -3.21
C VAL A 111 2.18 15.57 -3.32
N LYS A 112 2.50 16.19 -4.46
CA LYS A 112 2.05 17.54 -4.79
C LYS A 112 1.33 17.51 -6.15
N PRO A 113 0.00 17.30 -6.17
CA PRO A 113 -0.75 17.02 -7.40
C PRO A 113 -0.58 18.09 -8.49
N THR A 114 -0.44 19.36 -8.09
CA THR A 114 -0.11 20.47 -9.00
C THR A 114 0.84 21.46 -8.32
N ARG A 115 1.47 22.34 -9.08
CA ARG A 115 2.42 23.34 -8.54
C ARG A 115 1.83 24.24 -7.45
N ASP A 116 0.53 24.48 -7.48
CA ASP A 116 -0.16 25.37 -6.55
C ASP A 116 -0.99 24.61 -5.50
N SER A 117 -1.12 23.29 -5.63
CA SER A 117 -1.80 22.45 -4.65
C SER A 117 -0.97 22.34 -3.35
N PRO A 118 -1.64 22.21 -2.20
CA PRO A 118 -0.96 21.82 -0.96
C PRO A 118 -0.35 20.43 -1.09
N VAL A 119 0.66 20.14 -0.26
CA VAL A 119 1.18 18.79 -0.10
C VAL A 119 0.13 17.94 0.60
N VAL A 120 -0.09 16.73 0.10
CA VAL A 120 -1.05 15.78 0.67
C VAL A 120 -0.42 14.40 0.80
N ALA A 121 -0.86 13.62 1.77
CA ALA A 121 -0.52 12.20 1.86
C ALA A 121 -1.39 11.41 0.86
N SER A 122 -0.77 10.53 0.08
CA SER A 122 -1.44 9.69 -0.92
C SER A 122 -0.99 8.25 -0.78
N ALA A 123 -1.94 7.31 -0.91
CA ALA A 123 -1.67 5.89 -0.81
C ALA A 123 -0.86 5.42 -2.02
N CYS A 124 0.09 4.52 -1.78
CA CYS A 124 0.84 3.90 -2.86
C CYS A 124 0.15 2.65 -3.39
N GLY A 125 0.30 2.39 -4.69
CA GLY A 125 -0.30 1.24 -5.37
C GLY A 125 0.42 -0.10 -5.11
N ILE A 126 0.93 -0.32 -3.91
CA ILE A 126 1.62 -1.56 -3.54
C ILE A 126 0.56 -2.57 -3.11
N PRO A 127 0.51 -3.78 -3.68
CA PRO A 127 -0.47 -4.79 -3.27
C PRO A 127 -0.11 -5.41 -1.92
N SER A 128 -1.12 -5.95 -1.21
CA SER A 128 -0.85 -6.84 -0.09
C SER A 128 -0.36 -8.18 -0.61
N CYS A 129 0.64 -8.78 0.04
CA CYS A 129 1.14 -10.11 -0.32
C CYS A 129 0.07 -11.20 -0.16
N ASP A 130 -0.91 -10.96 0.72
CA ASP A 130 -2.06 -11.86 0.91
C ASP A 130 -3.13 -11.69 -0.17
N SER A 131 -2.97 -10.70 -1.07
CA SER A 131 -3.90 -10.37 -2.16
C SER A 131 -3.26 -10.49 -3.55
N THR A 132 -2.04 -11.03 -3.64
CA THR A 132 -1.36 -11.28 -4.90
C THR A 132 -1.52 -12.75 -5.30
N GLY A 133 -2.18 -13.00 -6.43
CA GLY A 133 -2.09 -14.31 -7.10
C GLY A 133 -0.67 -14.57 -7.61
N PRO A 134 -0.34 -15.82 -8.00
CA PRO A 134 1.02 -16.22 -8.39
C PRO A 134 1.64 -15.44 -9.56
N ASP A 135 0.83 -14.74 -10.36
CA ASP A 135 1.27 -13.93 -11.51
C ASP A 135 1.27 -12.41 -11.23
N GLY A 136 1.06 -11.97 -9.98
CA GLY A 136 0.96 -10.54 -9.65
C GLY A 136 -0.33 -9.87 -10.14
N SER A 137 -1.33 -10.66 -10.57
CA SER A 137 -2.67 -10.19 -10.90
C SER A 137 -3.47 -9.89 -9.63
N ASP A 138 -4.16 -8.75 -9.62
CA ASP A 138 -5.13 -8.35 -8.58
C ASP A 138 -6.17 -9.45 -8.37
N CYS A 139 -6.18 -10.09 -7.20
CA CYS A 139 -7.17 -11.10 -6.81
C CYS A 139 -7.95 -10.69 -5.56
N TYR A 140 -9.11 -11.30 -5.33
CA TYR A 140 -9.89 -11.09 -4.11
C TYR A 140 -10.01 -12.39 -3.30
N ASN A 141 -10.04 -12.23 -1.97
CA ASN A 141 -10.26 -13.35 -1.06
C ASN A 141 -11.75 -13.73 -1.04
N THR A 142 -12.06 -15.00 -1.30
CA THR A 142 -13.44 -15.50 -1.35
C THR A 142 -14.06 -15.68 0.04
N GLU A 143 -13.25 -15.92 1.08
CA GLU A 143 -13.72 -16.07 2.47
C GLU A 143 -14.37 -14.78 2.99
N ASP A 144 -13.86 -13.63 2.54
CA ASP A 144 -14.42 -12.33 2.89
C ASP A 144 -15.31 -11.71 1.79
N GLY A 145 -15.45 -12.37 0.64
CA GLY A 145 -16.21 -11.88 -0.51
C GLY A 145 -15.59 -10.65 -1.19
N GLY A 146 -14.28 -10.45 -1.06
CA GLY A 146 -13.54 -9.31 -1.59
C GLY A 146 -13.69 -8.02 -0.78
N ARG A 147 -13.98 -8.11 0.52
CA ARG A 147 -14.05 -6.95 1.43
C ARG A 147 -12.66 -6.36 1.70
N SER A 148 -11.64 -7.20 1.77
CA SER A 148 -10.23 -6.80 1.87
C SER A 148 -9.61 -6.38 0.54
N TYR A 149 -10.29 -6.59 -0.59
CA TYR A 149 -9.73 -6.23 -1.90
C TYR A 149 -9.42 -4.73 -1.97
N ARG A 150 -8.15 -4.40 -2.24
CA ARG A 150 -7.67 -3.00 -2.37
C ARG A 150 -7.07 -2.68 -3.72
N GLY A 151 -7.11 -3.62 -4.67
CA GLY A 151 -6.60 -3.44 -6.03
C GLY A 151 -7.27 -2.33 -6.84
N THR A 152 -6.79 -2.12 -8.07
CA THR A 152 -7.05 -0.93 -8.90
C THR A 152 -8.01 -1.14 -10.07
N VAL A 153 -8.58 -2.34 -10.19
CA VAL A 153 -9.62 -2.62 -11.20
C VAL A 153 -10.78 -1.62 -11.05
N LYS A 154 -11.20 -1.03 -12.16
CA LYS A 154 -12.22 0.03 -12.24
C LYS A 154 -13.24 -0.20 -13.36
N ASP A 155 -13.27 -1.41 -13.88
CA ASP A 155 -14.15 -1.84 -14.95
C ASP A 155 -14.91 -3.09 -14.50
N THR A 156 -16.17 -3.17 -14.90
CA THR A 156 -17.04 -4.32 -14.64
C THR A 156 -16.61 -5.54 -15.46
N ALA A 157 -17.18 -6.71 -15.19
CA ALA A 157 -16.89 -7.95 -15.91
C ALA A 157 -17.14 -7.86 -17.43
N ASP A 158 -18.05 -6.99 -17.85
CA ASP A 158 -18.39 -6.66 -19.23
C ASP A 158 -17.63 -5.44 -19.79
N GLY A 159 -16.67 -4.89 -19.03
CA GLY A 159 -15.80 -3.79 -19.47
C GLY A 159 -16.43 -2.41 -19.36
N MET A 160 -17.49 -2.26 -18.58
CA MET A 160 -18.15 -0.98 -18.33
C MET A 160 -17.40 -0.21 -17.24
N GLU A 161 -17.18 1.09 -17.45
CA GLU A 161 -16.47 1.91 -16.49
C GLU A 161 -17.29 2.10 -15.20
N CYS A 162 -16.63 1.97 -14.06
CA CYS A 162 -17.23 2.20 -12.76
C CYS A 162 -17.48 3.70 -12.53
N GLN A 163 -18.63 4.04 -11.93
CA GLN A 163 -18.91 5.33 -11.33
C GLN A 163 -18.03 5.51 -10.07
N ARG A 164 -17.57 6.74 -9.81
CA ARG A 164 -16.82 7.04 -8.60
C ARG A 164 -17.70 6.95 -7.35
N TRP A 165 -17.15 6.45 -6.25
CA TRP A 165 -17.85 6.30 -4.97
C TRP A 165 -18.13 7.64 -4.27
N ASP A 166 -17.44 8.71 -4.64
CA ASP A 166 -17.72 10.08 -4.18
C ASP A 166 -18.70 10.84 -5.08
N GLU A 167 -19.14 10.24 -6.19
CA GLU A 167 -20.11 10.83 -7.11
C GLU A 167 -21.51 10.23 -6.90
N GLN A 168 -22.54 11.06 -7.11
CA GLN A 168 -23.95 10.69 -6.93
C GLN A 168 -24.71 10.62 -8.27
N THR A 169 -24.01 10.49 -9.38
CA THR A 169 -24.60 10.45 -10.74
C THR A 169 -23.79 9.47 -11.60
N PRO A 170 -24.43 8.63 -12.44
CA PRO A 170 -25.87 8.50 -12.65
C PRO A 170 -26.65 7.86 -11.48
N HIS A 171 -25.97 7.17 -10.58
CA HIS A 171 -26.62 6.44 -9.49
C HIS A 171 -26.34 7.08 -8.13
N GLU A 172 -27.35 7.67 -7.50
CA GLU A 172 -27.26 8.09 -6.09
C GLU A 172 -27.12 6.87 -5.17
N HIS A 173 -26.29 6.95 -4.13
CA HIS A 173 -26.04 5.86 -3.19
C HIS A 173 -25.42 6.29 -1.86
N GLN A 174 -25.51 5.40 -0.86
CA GLN A 174 -24.94 5.60 0.49
C GLN A 174 -23.54 4.99 0.69
N ASN A 175 -22.98 4.32 -0.31
CA ASN A 175 -21.62 3.81 -0.24
C ASN A 175 -20.64 4.91 -0.64
N THR A 176 -20.43 5.90 0.23
CA THR A 176 -19.45 6.97 0.01
C THR A 176 -18.29 6.85 1.01
N PRO A 177 -17.10 7.38 0.69
CA PRO A 177 -15.97 7.42 1.63
C PRO A 177 -16.32 8.06 2.98
N GLU A 178 -17.20 9.05 2.99
CA GLU A 178 -17.61 9.77 4.21
C GLU A 178 -18.52 8.91 5.09
N ILE A 179 -19.38 8.09 4.49
CA ILE A 179 -20.32 7.23 5.21
C ILE A 179 -19.64 5.90 5.61
N LYS A 180 -18.72 5.40 4.79
CA LYS A 180 -18.03 4.11 4.97
C LYS A 180 -16.50 4.26 4.83
N PRO A 181 -15.83 4.93 5.78
CA PRO A 181 -14.40 5.24 5.69
C PRO A 181 -13.51 3.99 5.62
N ASP A 182 -13.88 2.91 6.31
CA ASP A 182 -13.06 1.69 6.40
C ASP A 182 -13.20 0.76 5.17
N ALA A 183 -14.17 1.03 4.29
CA ALA A 183 -14.42 0.22 3.10
C ALA A 183 -13.46 0.52 1.93
N GLY A 184 -12.56 1.50 2.09
CA GLY A 184 -11.54 1.84 1.08
C GLY A 184 -12.15 2.29 -0.26
N LEU A 185 -13.25 3.05 -0.21
CA LEU A 185 -14.06 3.49 -1.36
C LEU A 185 -13.39 4.59 -2.19
N GLU A 186 -12.16 4.35 -2.63
CA GLU A 186 -11.37 5.31 -3.38
C GLU A 186 -11.76 5.34 -4.87
N LYS A 187 -11.87 6.54 -5.44
CA LYS A 187 -12.19 6.79 -6.85
C LYS A 187 -13.38 5.94 -7.33
N ASN A 188 -13.22 5.19 -8.42
CA ASN A 188 -14.18 4.25 -8.97
C ASN A 188 -13.67 2.80 -8.91
N TYR A 189 -12.75 2.50 -7.99
CA TYR A 189 -12.18 1.16 -7.92
C TYR A 189 -13.18 0.15 -7.38
N CYS A 190 -13.11 -1.07 -7.87
CA CYS A 190 -13.99 -2.16 -7.45
C CYS A 190 -13.82 -2.46 -5.96
N ARG A 191 -14.94 -2.48 -5.22
CA ARG A 191 -14.95 -2.70 -3.77
C ARG A 191 -16.15 -3.54 -3.36
N ASN A 192 -16.11 -4.06 -2.15
CA ASN A 192 -17.28 -4.65 -1.52
C ASN A 192 -17.54 -3.95 -0.17
N PRO A 193 -18.33 -2.86 -0.13
CA PRO A 193 -18.65 -2.14 1.11
C PRO A 193 -19.80 -2.78 1.91
N SER A 194 -20.15 -4.04 1.63
CA SER A 194 -21.28 -4.71 2.28
C SER A 194 -20.91 -5.11 3.71
N PRO A 195 -21.86 -5.03 4.66
CA PRO A 195 -21.62 -5.52 6.01
C PRO A 195 -21.40 -7.04 6.01
N ASP A 196 -20.64 -7.53 6.98
CA ASP A 196 -20.33 -8.95 7.17
C ASP A 196 -21.61 -9.81 7.17
N GLY A 197 -21.64 -10.83 6.31
CA GLY A 197 -22.79 -11.73 6.13
C GLY A 197 -23.80 -11.30 5.05
N ALA A 198 -23.59 -10.18 4.35
CA ALA A 198 -24.35 -9.83 3.16
C ALA A 198 -24.00 -10.73 1.96
N GLN A 199 -24.99 -11.07 1.12
CA GLN A 199 -24.83 -11.97 -0.05
C GLN A 199 -24.14 -11.33 -1.27
N LEU A 200 -23.15 -10.47 -1.06
CA LEU A 200 -22.30 -9.95 -2.13
C LEU A 200 -20.93 -10.61 -2.02
N PHE A 201 -20.62 -11.47 -2.98
CA PHE A 201 -19.53 -12.45 -2.88
C PHE A 201 -18.24 -12.04 -3.59
N ARG A 202 -18.20 -10.88 -4.26
CA ARG A 202 -17.02 -10.39 -4.98
C ARG A 202 -17.03 -8.86 -5.14
N PRO A 203 -15.88 -8.23 -5.45
CA PRO A 203 -15.81 -6.79 -5.69
C PRO A 203 -16.75 -6.33 -6.82
N TRP A 204 -17.38 -5.18 -6.62
CA TRP A 204 -18.34 -4.59 -7.54
C TRP A 204 -18.21 -3.06 -7.54
N CYS A 205 -18.93 -2.40 -8.44
CA CYS A 205 -19.05 -0.95 -8.47
C CYS A 205 -20.41 -0.53 -9.05
N TYR A 206 -20.80 0.72 -8.79
CA TYR A 206 -21.85 1.38 -9.58
C TYR A 206 -21.31 1.62 -10.99
N THR A 207 -22.15 1.58 -12.03
CA THR A 207 -21.68 1.78 -13.42
C THR A 207 -21.98 3.20 -13.91
N THR A 208 -21.29 3.64 -14.96
CA THR A 208 -21.59 4.92 -15.62
C THR A 208 -22.81 4.86 -16.55
N ASP A 209 -23.42 3.68 -16.78
CA ASP A 209 -24.67 3.53 -17.55
C ASP A 209 -25.90 3.76 -16.64
N PRO A 210 -26.77 4.76 -16.93
CA PRO A 210 -28.01 4.98 -16.21
C PRO A 210 -28.97 3.77 -16.19
N GLN A 211 -28.84 2.82 -17.12
CA GLN A 211 -29.69 1.62 -17.20
C GLN A 211 -29.15 0.45 -16.37
N GLN A 212 -27.86 0.43 -16.02
CA GLN A 212 -27.24 -0.62 -15.24
C GLN A 212 -26.72 -0.04 -13.93
N ARG A 213 -27.49 -0.16 -12.85
CA ARG A 213 -27.14 0.49 -11.57
C ARG A 213 -25.77 0.08 -11.03
N TRP A 214 -25.47 -1.21 -11.05
CA TRP A 214 -24.20 -1.76 -10.56
C TRP A 214 -23.88 -3.04 -11.30
N ALA A 215 -22.62 -3.44 -11.32
CA ALA A 215 -22.20 -4.74 -11.80
C ALA A 215 -20.95 -5.21 -11.04
N TYR A 216 -20.70 -6.51 -11.10
CA TYR A 216 -19.49 -7.10 -10.55
C TYR A 216 -18.28 -6.81 -11.43
N CYS A 217 -17.12 -6.72 -10.80
CA CYS A 217 -15.86 -6.48 -11.49
C CYS A 217 -15.17 -7.76 -11.93
N ASN A 218 -14.27 -7.63 -12.91
CA ASN A 218 -13.42 -8.73 -13.38
C ASN A 218 -12.18 -8.90 -12.49
N VAL A 219 -12.39 -9.14 -11.20
CA VAL A 219 -11.31 -9.47 -10.25
C VAL A 219 -11.29 -10.99 -10.09
N GLN A 220 -10.13 -11.62 -10.21
CA GLN A 220 -9.99 -13.07 -10.06
C GLN A 220 -10.01 -13.47 -8.58
N GLU A 221 -10.35 -14.71 -8.30
CA GLU A 221 -10.24 -15.29 -6.95
C GLU A 221 -8.76 -15.56 -6.64
N CYS A 222 -8.33 -15.31 -5.41
CA CYS A 222 -7.00 -15.74 -4.97
C CYS A 222 -6.99 -17.28 -4.83
N GLU A 223 -5.85 -17.92 -5.14
CA GLU A 223 -5.65 -19.38 -4.99
C GLU A 223 -5.38 -19.80 -3.53
#